data_AF-J9CBC5-F1
#
_entry.id   AF-J9CBC5-F1
#
_cell.length_a   1.000
_cell.length_b   1.000
_cell.length_c   1.000
_cell.angle_alpha   90.00
_cell.angle_beta   90.00
_cell.angle_gamma   90.00
#
_symmetry.space_group_name_H-M   'P 1'
#
loop_
_entity.id
_entity.type
_entity.pdbx_description
1 polymer ?
#
loop_
_entity_poly.entity_id
_entity_poly.type
_entity_poly.pdbx_seq_one_letter_code
_entity_poly.pdbx_strand_id
1 'polypeptide(L)'
;FFYGGEMPEVYCFGLEQLPNKGDMVFITGGEKDVMSLASKGFNAVCFNSETAAIPTSLIEMFDRKFRHIVFLYDMDDTGRNESARRMDELSSFHVLRMELPISGAKGDKDISDYFASGKSAADFQVLITSMLEKLYSQTMMLLKSCEMDYNNPPESSKTVVSVNGVPLGTYDNLLCITGGEGTGKSNFVSALIAGTLADDTQNIDTLGFEVSPNYSDKAVLHYDTEQSEFQLFKNLSKTIKRIGLPAPPDFYHTFYLAPMS
;
A
#
# COMPACT_ATOMS: atom_id res chain seq x y z
N PHE A 1 33.75 -15.60 -26.40
CA PHE A 1 34.88 -15.85 -25.49
C PHE A 1 34.83 -17.31 -25.07
N PHE A 2 35.94 -18.06 -25.15
CA PHE A 2 36.01 -19.46 -24.71
C PHE A 2 36.51 -19.47 -23.26
N TYR A 3 35.85 -20.21 -22.36
CA TYR A 3 36.26 -20.33 -20.96
C TYR A 3 37.55 -21.16 -20.89
N GLY A 4 38.62 -20.58 -20.37
CA GLY A 4 39.94 -21.22 -20.22
C GLY A 4 40.20 -21.87 -18.85
N GLY A 5 39.16 -22.14 -18.06
CA GLY A 5 39.26 -22.65 -16.69
C GLY A 5 38.00 -23.39 -16.20
N GLU A 6 37.98 -23.79 -14.93
CA GLU A 6 36.83 -24.48 -14.31
C GLU A 6 35.59 -23.57 -14.28
N MET A 7 34.47 -24.07 -14.81
CA MET A 7 33.20 -23.37 -14.77
C MET A 7 32.66 -23.37 -13.33
N PRO A 8 32.29 -22.20 -12.78
CA PRO A 8 31.58 -22.15 -11.50
C PRO A 8 30.28 -22.95 -11.59
N GLU A 9 29.84 -23.54 -10.47
CA GLU A 9 28.58 -24.28 -10.38
C GLU A 9 27.36 -23.40 -10.77
N VAL A 10 27.49 -22.09 -10.60
CA VAL A 10 26.55 -21.08 -11.10
C VAL A 10 27.32 -19.93 -11.73
N TYR A 11 27.12 -19.70 -13.04
CA TYR A 11 27.69 -18.55 -13.73
C TYR A 11 26.81 -17.29 -13.57
N CYS A 12 27.40 -16.22 -13.03
CA CYS A 12 26.76 -14.90 -12.98
C CYS A 12 27.83 -13.81 -13.15
N PHE A 13 27.95 -13.29 -14.38
CA PHE A 13 28.90 -12.21 -14.68
C PHE A 13 28.41 -10.90 -14.07
N GLY A 14 29.32 -10.07 -13.55
CA GLY A 14 28.98 -8.78 -12.91
C GLY A 14 28.67 -8.87 -11.41
N LEU A 15 28.53 -10.09 -10.87
CA LEU A 15 28.08 -10.32 -9.49
C LEU A 15 29.01 -9.68 -8.44
N GLU A 16 30.31 -9.83 -8.60
CA GLU A 16 31.32 -9.32 -7.66
C GLU A 16 31.41 -7.78 -7.67
N GLN A 17 30.95 -7.13 -8.74
CA GLN A 17 30.97 -5.68 -8.89
C GLN A 17 29.74 -5.01 -8.26
N LEU A 18 28.72 -5.78 -7.86
CA LEU A 18 27.50 -5.23 -7.29
C LEU A 18 27.73 -4.66 -5.88
N PRO A 19 27.15 -3.50 -5.55
CA PRO A 19 27.21 -2.95 -4.20
C PRO A 19 26.43 -3.82 -3.21
N ASN A 20 26.64 -3.61 -1.91
CA ASN A 20 25.89 -4.31 -0.86
C ASN A 20 24.40 -3.95 -0.86
N LYS A 21 24.05 -2.71 -1.21
CA LYS A 21 22.69 -2.25 -1.44
C LYS A 21 22.67 -1.25 -2.60
N GLY A 22 21.57 -1.22 -3.35
CA GLY A 22 21.34 -0.23 -4.39
C GLY A 22 19.84 -0.08 -4.71
N ASP A 23 19.48 0.87 -5.55
CA ASP A 23 18.09 1.01 -5.96
C ASP A 23 17.71 -0.02 -7.03
N MET A 24 18.62 -0.28 -7.99
CA MET A 24 18.33 -1.11 -9.16
C MET A 24 19.52 -1.97 -9.57
N VAL A 25 19.22 -3.17 -10.07
CA VAL A 25 20.14 -4.03 -10.81
C VAL A 25 19.49 -4.51 -12.11
N PHE A 26 20.24 -4.49 -13.20
CA PHE A 26 19.80 -4.97 -14.51
C PHE A 26 20.27 -6.40 -14.76
N ILE A 27 19.40 -7.26 -15.26
CA ILE A 27 19.77 -8.58 -15.77
C ILE A 27 19.71 -8.53 -17.29
N THR A 28 20.85 -8.72 -17.94
CA THR A 28 21.01 -8.63 -19.40
C THR A 28 21.24 -10.01 -20.03
N GLY A 29 21.14 -10.07 -21.37
CA GLY A 29 21.37 -11.29 -22.14
C GLY A 29 22.83 -11.73 -22.22
N GLY A 30 23.79 -10.78 -22.19
CA GLY A 30 25.22 -11.09 -22.29
C GLY A 30 26.16 -10.12 -21.59
N GLU A 31 27.44 -10.52 -21.53
CA GLU A 31 28.52 -9.81 -20.81
C GLU A 31 28.80 -8.41 -21.38
N LYS A 32 28.69 -8.26 -22.71
CA LYS A 32 28.87 -6.97 -23.41
C LYS A 32 27.91 -5.91 -22.87
N ASP A 33 26.68 -6.31 -22.58
CA ASP A 33 25.63 -5.43 -22.08
C ASP A 33 25.88 -5.03 -20.63
N VAL A 34 26.33 -5.99 -19.81
CA VAL A 34 26.77 -5.74 -18.43
C VAL A 34 27.89 -4.70 -18.42
N MET A 35 28.92 -4.88 -19.25
CA MET A 35 30.03 -3.93 -19.35
C MET A 35 29.58 -2.56 -19.86
N SER A 36 28.65 -2.52 -20.81
CA SER A 36 28.11 -1.28 -21.36
C SER A 36 27.36 -0.49 -20.29
N LEU A 37 26.52 -1.14 -19.50
CA LEU A 37 25.83 -0.55 -18.35
C LEU A 37 26.79 -0.10 -17.25
N ALA A 38 27.75 -0.95 -16.88
CA ALA A 38 28.75 -0.64 -15.85
C ALA A 38 29.60 0.58 -16.24
N SER A 39 29.97 0.72 -17.52
CA SER A 39 30.70 1.89 -18.03
C SER A 39 29.94 3.21 -17.89
N LYS A 40 28.62 3.14 -17.72
CA LYS A 40 27.72 4.28 -17.50
C LYS A 40 27.23 4.40 -16.06
N GLY A 41 27.75 3.58 -15.14
CA GLY A 41 27.45 3.62 -13.71
C GLY A 41 26.19 2.85 -13.28
N PHE A 42 25.69 1.93 -14.11
CA PHE A 42 24.54 1.10 -13.78
C PHE A 42 24.98 -0.29 -13.32
N ASN A 43 24.34 -0.80 -12.26
CA ASN A 43 24.58 -2.15 -11.75
C ASN A 43 23.95 -3.17 -12.68
N ALA A 44 24.72 -4.14 -13.16
CA ALA A 44 24.21 -5.14 -14.09
C ALA A 44 24.87 -6.51 -13.90
N VAL A 45 24.14 -7.56 -14.27
CA VAL A 45 24.61 -8.95 -14.30
C VAL A 45 24.05 -9.71 -15.50
N CYS A 46 24.66 -10.84 -15.86
CA CYS A 46 24.10 -11.75 -16.86
C CYS A 46 24.42 -13.23 -16.55
N PHE A 47 23.64 -14.14 -17.13
CA PHE A 47 23.68 -15.59 -16.86
C PHE A 47 24.09 -16.43 -18.09
N ASN A 48 24.98 -15.92 -18.97
CA ASN A 48 25.38 -16.46 -20.28
C ASN A 48 24.38 -16.29 -21.42
N SER A 49 23.08 -16.39 -21.16
CA SER A 49 22.04 -16.12 -22.15
C SER A 49 20.74 -15.70 -21.48
N GLU A 50 19.83 -15.13 -22.27
CA GLU A 50 18.47 -14.75 -21.86
C GLU A 50 17.64 -15.96 -21.43
N THR A 51 17.90 -17.11 -22.06
CA THR A 51 17.26 -18.40 -21.82
C THR A 51 17.84 -19.15 -20.62
N ALA A 52 18.98 -18.71 -20.08
CA ALA A 52 19.62 -19.37 -18.95
C ALA A 52 18.74 -19.28 -17.70
N ALA A 53 18.64 -20.39 -16.97
CA ALA A 53 17.91 -20.42 -15.71
C ALA A 53 18.64 -19.56 -14.67
N ILE A 54 17.88 -18.73 -13.96
CA ILE A 54 18.40 -17.90 -12.87
C ILE A 54 18.18 -18.69 -11.57
N PRO A 55 19.25 -19.05 -10.83
CA PRO A 55 19.09 -19.75 -9.57
C PRO A 55 18.30 -18.92 -8.55
N THR A 56 17.37 -19.57 -7.86
CA THR A 56 16.50 -18.91 -6.85
C THR A 56 17.30 -18.21 -5.76
N SER A 57 18.43 -18.77 -5.34
CA SER A 57 19.32 -18.14 -4.35
C SER A 57 19.86 -16.78 -4.80
N LEU A 58 20.10 -16.60 -6.10
CA LEU A 58 20.60 -15.33 -6.65
C LEU A 58 19.49 -14.31 -6.79
N ILE A 59 18.29 -14.70 -7.26
CA ILE A 59 17.17 -13.76 -7.34
C ILE A 59 16.73 -13.29 -5.94
N GLU A 60 16.70 -14.18 -4.94
CA GLU A 60 16.44 -13.81 -3.54
C GLU A 60 17.50 -12.85 -2.98
N MET A 61 18.76 -13.05 -3.34
CA MET A 61 19.84 -12.17 -2.93
C MET A 61 19.71 -10.79 -3.60
N PHE A 62 19.34 -10.72 -4.88
CA PHE A 62 19.06 -9.45 -5.54
C PHE A 62 17.86 -8.73 -4.92
N ASP A 63 16.78 -9.44 -4.60
CA ASP A 63 15.56 -8.89 -4.00
C ASP A 63 15.82 -8.27 -2.61
N ARG A 64 16.78 -8.83 -1.84
CA ARG A 64 17.23 -8.26 -0.57
C ARG A 64 18.15 -7.04 -0.74
N LYS A 65 18.92 -6.99 -1.82
CA LYS A 65 19.95 -5.95 -2.05
C LYS A 65 19.43 -4.75 -2.83
N PHE A 66 18.43 -4.94 -3.68
CA PHE A 66 17.93 -3.94 -4.61
C PHE A 66 16.43 -3.74 -4.47
N ARG A 67 15.95 -2.51 -4.64
CA ARG A 67 14.50 -2.23 -4.67
C ARG A 67 13.85 -2.75 -5.94
N HIS A 68 14.60 -2.77 -7.05
CA HIS A 68 14.14 -3.21 -8.35
C HIS A 68 15.15 -4.12 -9.03
N ILE A 69 14.66 -5.25 -9.53
CA ILE A 69 15.41 -6.15 -10.41
C ILE A 69 14.82 -5.98 -11.81
N VAL A 70 15.60 -5.59 -12.80
CA VAL A 70 15.07 -5.23 -14.12
C VAL A 70 15.66 -6.12 -15.21
N PHE A 71 14.81 -6.89 -15.88
CA PHE A 71 15.18 -7.58 -17.12
C PHE A 71 15.34 -6.56 -18.25
N LEU A 72 16.54 -6.52 -18.83
CA LEU A 72 16.92 -5.69 -19.96
C LEU A 72 17.57 -6.57 -21.03
N TYR A 73 16.72 -7.32 -21.73
CA TYR A 73 17.09 -8.26 -22.76
C TYR A 73 17.06 -7.61 -24.15
N ASP A 74 17.52 -8.34 -25.15
CA ASP A 74 17.53 -7.92 -26.54
C ASP A 74 16.10 -7.62 -27.02
N MET A 75 15.98 -6.65 -27.90
CA MET A 75 14.72 -6.24 -28.49
C MET A 75 14.32 -7.09 -29.70
N ASP A 76 14.96 -8.24 -29.90
CA ASP A 76 14.53 -9.27 -30.85
C ASP A 76 13.42 -10.17 -30.26
N ASP A 77 12.87 -11.07 -31.07
CA ASP A 77 11.76 -11.93 -30.64
C ASP A 77 12.14 -12.83 -29.46
N THR A 78 13.40 -13.27 -29.37
CA THR A 78 13.84 -14.16 -28.28
C THR A 78 13.91 -13.38 -26.98
N GLY A 79 14.60 -12.25 -26.97
CA GLY A 79 14.78 -11.44 -25.76
C GLY A 79 13.46 -10.89 -25.24
N ARG A 80 12.54 -10.49 -26.12
CA ARG A 80 11.20 -10.04 -25.71
C ARG A 80 10.38 -11.15 -25.05
N ASN A 81 10.36 -12.34 -25.64
CA ASN A 81 9.60 -13.47 -25.12
C ASN A 81 10.18 -13.98 -23.79
N GLU A 82 11.51 -14.11 -23.70
CA GLU A 82 12.16 -14.59 -22.47
C GLU A 82 12.01 -13.57 -21.33
N SER A 83 12.20 -12.28 -21.58
CA SER A 83 12.01 -11.27 -20.52
C SER A 83 10.57 -11.21 -20.01
N ALA A 84 9.57 -11.40 -20.88
CA ALA A 84 8.16 -11.49 -20.46
C ALA A 84 7.92 -12.74 -19.62
N ARG A 85 8.38 -13.90 -20.10
CA ARG A 85 8.28 -15.18 -19.38
C ARG A 85 8.94 -15.12 -18.01
N ARG A 86 10.13 -14.54 -17.90
CA ARG A 86 10.87 -14.41 -16.63
C ARG A 86 10.16 -13.50 -15.63
N MET A 87 9.54 -12.42 -16.11
CA MET A 87 8.72 -11.53 -15.26
C MET A 87 7.55 -12.30 -14.63
N ASP A 88 6.88 -13.15 -15.41
CA ASP A 88 5.77 -13.98 -14.92
C ASP A 88 6.27 -15.07 -13.94
N GLU A 89 7.33 -15.79 -14.32
CA GLU A 89 7.93 -16.87 -13.50
C GLU A 89 8.43 -16.37 -12.14
N LEU A 90 8.90 -15.12 -12.06
CA LEU A 90 9.50 -14.53 -10.86
C LEU A 90 8.62 -13.45 -10.22
N SER A 91 7.32 -13.46 -10.50
CA SER A 91 6.34 -12.48 -10.03
C SER A 91 6.22 -12.38 -8.49
N SER A 92 6.72 -13.35 -7.74
CA SER A 92 6.84 -13.29 -6.28
C SER A 92 7.95 -12.35 -5.77
N PHE A 93 8.83 -11.88 -6.66
CA PHE A 93 9.94 -10.96 -6.37
C PHE A 93 9.67 -9.59 -7.01
N HIS A 94 10.44 -8.57 -6.62
CA HIS A 94 10.33 -7.21 -7.19
C HIS A 94 11.01 -7.10 -8.57
N VAL A 95 10.63 -7.98 -9.49
CA VAL A 95 11.12 -8.02 -10.87
C VAL A 95 10.29 -7.10 -11.78
N LEU A 96 10.97 -6.42 -12.68
CA LEU A 96 10.42 -5.57 -13.70
C LEU A 96 11.03 -5.94 -15.06
N ARG A 97 10.35 -5.53 -16.12
CA ARG A 97 10.82 -5.68 -17.50
C ARG A 97 10.89 -4.31 -18.14
N MET A 98 12.03 -4.00 -18.76
CA MET A 98 12.20 -2.75 -19.50
C MET A 98 12.57 -3.05 -20.95
N GLU A 99 11.82 -2.45 -21.87
CA GLU A 99 12.07 -2.52 -23.31
C GLU A 99 12.79 -1.26 -23.77
N LEU A 100 13.85 -1.43 -24.56
CA LEU A 100 14.55 -0.31 -25.19
C LEU A 100 13.78 0.19 -26.41
N PRO A 101 13.76 1.51 -26.66
CA PRO A 101 13.11 2.09 -27.84
C PRO A 101 13.99 1.98 -29.09
N ILE A 102 14.35 0.75 -29.47
CA ILE A 102 15.21 0.41 -30.61
C ILE A 102 14.53 -0.66 -31.49
N SER A 103 15.03 -0.86 -32.70
CA SER A 103 14.34 -1.69 -33.70
C SER A 103 14.34 -3.18 -33.37
N GLY A 104 15.36 -3.69 -32.66
CA GLY A 104 15.58 -5.12 -32.49
C GLY A 104 16.31 -5.77 -33.67
N ALA A 105 16.70 -4.99 -34.69
CA ALA A 105 17.43 -5.48 -35.84
C ALA A 105 18.91 -5.72 -35.51
N LYS A 106 19.62 -6.43 -36.39
CA LYS A 106 21.05 -6.69 -36.21
C LYS A 106 21.84 -5.38 -36.14
N GLY A 107 22.49 -5.13 -35.00
CA GLY A 107 23.25 -3.90 -34.73
C GLY A 107 22.40 -2.74 -34.16
N ASP A 108 21.16 -3.01 -33.79
CA ASP A 108 20.26 -2.11 -33.07
C ASP A 108 19.29 -2.92 -32.19
N LYS A 109 19.84 -3.81 -31.35
CA LYS A 109 19.04 -4.78 -30.60
C LYS A 109 19.26 -4.78 -29.10
N ASP A 110 20.41 -4.37 -28.60
CA ASP A 110 20.79 -4.49 -27.19
C ASP A 110 21.22 -3.13 -26.60
N ILE A 111 21.47 -3.10 -25.29
CA ILE A 111 21.85 -1.86 -24.59
C ILE A 111 23.21 -1.31 -25.07
N SER A 112 24.10 -2.20 -25.52
CA SER A 112 25.38 -1.76 -26.08
C SER A 112 25.17 -1.04 -27.42
N ASP A 113 24.27 -1.53 -28.28
CA ASP A 113 23.89 -0.87 -29.53
C ASP A 113 23.19 0.47 -29.25
N TYR A 114 22.29 0.49 -28.26
CA TYR A 114 21.62 1.72 -27.80
C TYR A 114 22.64 2.81 -27.43
N PHE A 115 23.65 2.49 -26.63
CA PHE A 115 24.71 3.46 -26.30
C PHE A 115 25.65 3.76 -27.48
N ALA A 116 25.94 2.77 -28.33
CA ALA A 116 26.77 2.97 -29.53
C ALA A 116 26.11 3.93 -30.54
N SER A 117 24.77 4.00 -30.55
CA SER A 117 24.01 4.97 -31.36
C SER A 117 24.13 6.43 -30.90
N GLY A 118 24.89 6.70 -29.83
CA GLY A 118 25.15 8.03 -29.28
C GLY A 118 24.28 8.39 -28.07
N LYS A 119 23.45 7.47 -27.57
CA LYS A 119 22.65 7.68 -26.36
C LYS A 119 23.53 7.72 -25.12
N SER A 120 23.19 8.62 -24.21
CA SER A 120 23.92 8.85 -22.96
C SER A 120 23.30 8.09 -21.79
N ALA A 121 24.00 8.11 -20.65
CA ALA A 121 23.45 7.63 -19.38
C ALA A 121 22.19 8.41 -18.97
N ALA A 122 22.12 9.71 -19.30
CA ALA A 122 20.96 10.54 -19.01
C ALA A 122 19.74 10.12 -19.86
N ASP A 123 19.95 9.76 -21.13
CA ASP A 123 18.86 9.23 -21.98
C ASP A 123 18.31 7.92 -21.43
N PHE A 124 19.19 7.05 -20.92
CA PHE A 124 18.77 5.80 -20.28
C PHE A 124 18.06 6.04 -18.94
N GLN A 125 18.49 7.03 -18.15
CA GLN A 125 17.80 7.46 -16.93
C GLN A 125 16.35 7.88 -17.21
N VAL A 126 16.09 8.57 -18.33
CA VAL A 126 14.71 8.93 -18.73
C VAL A 126 13.85 7.69 -18.96
N LEU A 127 14.39 6.61 -19.53
CA LEU A 127 13.66 5.35 -19.70
C LEU A 127 13.33 4.70 -18.35
N ILE A 128 14.30 4.69 -17.42
CA ILE A 128 14.10 4.19 -16.05
C ILE A 128 13.01 5.01 -15.36
N THR A 129 13.08 6.33 -15.40
CA THR A 129 12.08 7.22 -14.82
C THR A 129 10.69 6.94 -15.39
N SER A 130 10.56 6.83 -16.72
CA SER A 130 9.26 6.53 -17.33
C SER A 130 8.70 5.16 -16.89
N MET A 131 9.55 4.15 -16.73
CA MET A 131 9.14 2.84 -16.23
C MET A 131 8.61 2.94 -14.78
N LEU A 132 9.35 3.62 -13.90
CA LEU A 132 8.99 3.81 -12.49
C LEU A 132 7.73 4.67 -12.33
N GLU A 133 7.55 5.70 -13.15
CA GLU A 133 6.34 6.53 -13.17
C GLU A 133 5.09 5.69 -13.49
N LYS A 134 5.19 4.76 -14.44
CA LYS A 134 4.09 3.84 -14.76
C LYS A 134 3.80 2.92 -13.57
N LEU A 135 4.84 2.35 -12.97
CA LEU A 135 4.75 1.46 -11.82
C LEU A 135 4.07 2.13 -10.62
N TYR A 136 4.44 3.37 -10.31
CA TYR A 136 3.97 4.10 -9.13
C TYR A 136 2.83 5.08 -9.40
N SER A 137 2.27 5.08 -10.62
CA SER A 137 1.23 6.03 -11.04
C SER A 137 0.03 6.07 -10.10
N GLN A 138 -0.51 4.90 -9.73
CA GLN A 138 -1.64 4.79 -8.81
C GLN A 138 -1.31 5.32 -7.41
N THR A 139 -0.14 4.95 -6.87
CA THR A 139 0.33 5.45 -5.58
C THR A 139 0.48 6.97 -5.59
N MET A 140 1.07 7.52 -6.65
CA MET A 140 1.24 8.97 -6.80
C MET A 140 -0.11 9.69 -6.92
N MET A 141 -1.09 9.12 -7.63
CA MET A 141 -2.44 9.68 -7.71
C MET A 141 -3.14 9.70 -6.34
N LEU A 142 -3.03 8.62 -5.57
CA LEU A 142 -3.58 8.56 -4.21
C LEU A 142 -2.92 9.60 -3.30
N LEU A 143 -1.59 9.71 -3.32
CA LEU A 143 -0.88 10.72 -2.52
C LEU A 143 -1.31 12.14 -2.89
N LYS A 144 -1.40 12.45 -4.19
CA LYS A 144 -1.89 13.76 -4.66
C LYS A 144 -3.33 14.03 -4.22
N SER A 145 -4.19 13.02 -4.17
CA SER A 145 -5.57 13.19 -3.69
C SER A 145 -5.67 13.48 -2.20
N CYS A 146 -4.63 13.14 -1.43
CA CYS A 146 -4.54 13.39 0.01
C CYS A 146 -3.75 14.67 0.33
N GLU A 147 -3.23 15.37 -0.67
CA GLU A 147 -2.46 16.60 -0.46
C GLU A 147 -3.41 17.74 -0.07
N MET A 148 -3.05 18.49 0.98
CA MET A 148 -3.89 19.56 1.49
C MET A 148 -3.89 20.76 0.53
N ASP A 149 -5.08 21.15 0.08
CA ASP A 149 -5.25 22.37 -0.70
C ASP A 149 -5.35 23.60 0.22
N TYR A 150 -4.23 24.29 0.39
CA TYR A 150 -4.15 25.51 1.19
C TYR A 150 -4.96 26.68 0.63
N ASN A 151 -5.37 26.64 -0.64
CA ASN A 151 -6.21 27.68 -1.26
C ASN A 151 -7.70 27.39 -1.09
N ASN A 152 -8.06 26.16 -0.69
CA ASN A 152 -9.43 25.74 -0.46
C ASN A 152 -9.51 24.98 0.89
N PRO A 153 -9.36 25.69 2.02
CA PRO A 153 -9.35 25.06 3.33
C PRO A 153 -10.70 24.37 3.63
N PRO A 154 -10.70 23.22 4.33
CA PRO A 154 -11.92 22.50 4.65
C PRO A 154 -12.82 23.28 5.63
N GLU A 155 -14.11 22.98 5.62
CA GLU A 155 -15.05 23.51 6.61
C GLU A 155 -14.71 23.01 8.03
N SER A 156 -15.04 23.83 9.03
CA SER A 156 -14.86 23.43 10.44
C SER A 156 -15.75 22.24 10.80
N SER A 157 -15.16 21.21 11.39
CA SER A 157 -15.88 20.01 11.82
C SER A 157 -16.97 20.34 12.84
N LYS A 158 -18.15 19.72 12.69
CA LYS A 158 -19.28 19.89 13.61
C LYS A 158 -19.06 19.07 14.87
N THR A 159 -19.27 19.69 16.03
CA THR A 159 -19.17 19.01 17.33
C THR A 159 -20.41 18.17 17.58
N VAL A 160 -20.20 16.92 18.02
CA VAL A 160 -21.25 15.94 18.36
C VAL A 160 -21.26 15.68 19.86
N VAL A 161 -20.08 15.60 20.48
CA VAL A 161 -19.91 15.34 21.90
C VAL A 161 -19.00 16.41 22.47
N SER A 162 -19.43 17.05 23.55
CA SER A 162 -18.63 18.05 24.26
C SER A 162 -18.85 17.99 25.78
N VAL A 163 -17.98 18.65 26.54
CA VAL A 163 -18.13 18.82 27.99
C VAL A 163 -17.79 20.26 28.32
N ASN A 164 -18.72 20.99 28.95
CA ASN A 164 -18.55 22.40 29.31
C ASN A 164 -18.07 23.26 28.12
N GLY A 165 -18.65 23.05 26.94
CA GLY A 165 -18.27 23.74 25.69
C GLY A 165 -16.94 23.31 25.06
N VAL A 166 -16.23 22.31 25.61
CA VAL A 166 -15.01 21.75 25.00
C VAL A 166 -15.39 20.60 24.07
N PRO A 167 -15.09 20.67 22.76
CA PRO A 167 -15.42 19.61 21.82
C PRO A 167 -14.54 18.37 22.05
N LEU A 168 -15.16 17.21 22.18
CA LEU A 168 -14.49 15.91 22.37
C LEU A 168 -14.69 14.98 21.17
N GLY A 169 -15.86 15.00 20.56
CA GLY A 169 -16.17 14.24 19.34
C GLY A 169 -16.72 15.16 18.27
N THR A 170 -16.13 15.12 17.07
CA THR A 170 -16.58 15.87 15.89
C THR A 170 -16.73 14.92 14.70
N TYR A 171 -17.43 15.34 13.64
CA TYR A 171 -17.75 14.48 12.48
C TYR A 171 -16.53 13.81 11.82
N ASP A 172 -15.37 14.47 11.83
CA ASP A 172 -14.17 14.02 11.10
C ASP A 172 -13.13 13.36 12.01
N ASN A 173 -13.47 13.12 13.29
CA ASN A 173 -12.53 12.65 14.31
C ASN A 173 -13.00 11.38 15.00
N LEU A 174 -12.03 10.60 15.50
CA LEU A 174 -12.28 9.45 16.35
C LEU A 174 -12.29 9.89 17.83
N LEU A 175 -13.38 9.63 18.53
CA LEU A 175 -13.47 9.76 19.99
C LEU A 175 -13.17 8.41 20.65
N CYS A 176 -12.19 8.38 21.53
CA CYS A 176 -11.83 7.20 22.31
C CYS A 176 -12.27 7.35 23.77
N ILE A 177 -12.95 6.32 24.31
CA ILE A 177 -13.29 6.21 25.73
C ILE A 177 -12.44 5.10 26.35
N THR A 178 -11.62 5.46 27.33
CA THR A 178 -10.71 4.54 28.01
C THR A 178 -10.90 4.57 29.53
N GLY A 179 -10.47 3.50 30.20
CA GLY A 179 -10.63 3.31 31.65
C GLY A 179 -10.35 1.87 32.07
N GLY A 180 -10.10 1.66 33.36
CA GLY A 180 -9.84 0.35 33.95
C GLY A 180 -10.99 -0.65 33.78
N GLU A 181 -10.74 -1.90 34.15
CA GLU A 181 -11.80 -2.91 34.21
C GLU A 181 -12.90 -2.49 35.20
N GLY A 182 -14.17 -2.69 34.83
CA GLY A 182 -15.30 -2.35 35.70
C GLY A 182 -15.56 -0.86 35.91
N THR A 183 -14.84 0.07 35.25
CA THR A 183 -15.01 1.52 35.46
C THR A 183 -16.20 2.14 34.74
N GLY A 184 -17.09 1.32 34.15
CA GLY A 184 -18.32 1.80 33.51
C GLY A 184 -18.16 2.38 32.11
N LYS A 185 -17.10 2.03 31.35
CA LYS A 185 -16.90 2.48 29.96
C LYS A 185 -18.14 2.26 29.07
N SER A 186 -18.72 1.07 29.11
CA SER A 186 -19.93 0.75 28.33
C SER A 186 -21.12 1.60 28.77
N ASN A 187 -21.18 2.03 30.03
CA ASN A 187 -22.22 2.94 30.52
C ASN A 187 -22.04 4.37 29.99
N PHE A 188 -20.79 4.83 29.82
CA PHE A 188 -20.49 6.09 29.12
C PHE A 188 -20.91 6.01 27.65
N VAL A 189 -20.57 4.92 26.96
CA VAL A 189 -21.01 4.69 25.57
C VAL A 189 -22.54 4.70 25.47
N SER A 190 -23.24 4.01 26.37
CA SER A 190 -24.71 4.05 26.45
C SER A 190 -25.27 5.45 26.69
N ALA A 191 -24.59 6.30 27.47
CA ALA A 191 -25.01 7.68 27.70
C ALA A 191 -24.87 8.53 26.41
N LEU A 192 -23.77 8.35 25.66
CA LEU A 192 -23.59 9.03 24.37
C LEU A 192 -24.62 8.55 23.34
N ILE A 193 -24.86 7.24 23.26
CA ILE A 193 -25.91 6.70 22.37
C ILE A 193 -27.27 7.27 22.77
N ALA A 194 -27.61 7.32 24.06
CA ALA A 194 -28.85 7.95 24.51
C ALA A 194 -28.95 9.41 24.06
N GLY A 195 -27.85 10.17 24.20
CA GLY A 195 -27.64 11.50 23.63
C GLY A 195 -28.03 11.62 22.16
N THR A 196 -27.48 10.74 21.34
CA THR A 196 -27.68 10.72 19.89
C THR A 196 -29.12 10.33 19.51
N LEU A 197 -29.76 9.45 20.27
CA LEU A 197 -31.10 8.92 19.98
C LEU A 197 -32.24 9.79 20.53
N ALA A 198 -31.94 10.73 21.43
CA ALA A 198 -32.96 11.58 22.05
C ALA A 198 -33.43 12.70 21.11
N ASP A 199 -34.63 13.22 21.36
CA ASP A 199 -35.11 14.46 20.75
C ASP A 199 -35.06 15.64 21.75
N ASP A 200 -35.34 16.86 21.27
CA ASP A 200 -35.31 18.07 22.10
C ASP A 200 -36.37 18.09 23.22
N THR A 201 -37.31 17.14 23.23
CA THR A 201 -38.35 17.03 24.25
C THR A 201 -37.91 16.16 25.44
N GLN A 202 -36.86 15.37 25.28
CA GLN A 202 -36.38 14.42 26.27
C GLN A 202 -35.23 15.00 27.10
N ASN A 203 -35.41 15.06 28.42
CA ASN A 203 -34.32 15.40 29.34
C ASN A 203 -33.58 14.13 29.76
N ILE A 204 -32.53 13.79 29.02
CA ILE A 204 -31.69 12.62 29.29
C ILE A 204 -30.47 13.01 30.12
N ASP A 205 -30.18 12.24 31.16
CA ASP A 205 -28.86 12.28 31.79
C ASP A 205 -27.86 11.69 30.79
N THR A 206 -26.79 12.42 30.48
CA THR A 206 -25.68 12.00 29.60
C THR A 206 -24.36 11.91 30.36
N LEU A 207 -24.37 11.85 31.69
CA LEU A 207 -23.19 11.79 32.57
C LEU A 207 -22.25 12.98 32.42
N GLY A 208 -22.81 14.18 32.17
CA GLY A 208 -22.07 15.44 32.04
C GLY A 208 -21.56 15.75 30.63
N PHE A 209 -21.91 14.93 29.63
CA PHE A 209 -21.63 15.21 28.22
C PHE A 209 -22.77 15.98 27.56
N GLU A 210 -22.47 16.98 26.76
CA GLU A 210 -23.41 17.56 25.82
C GLU A 210 -23.32 16.78 24.51
N VAL A 211 -24.41 16.11 24.13
CA VAL A 211 -24.47 15.26 22.93
C VAL A 211 -25.51 15.82 21.98
N SER A 212 -25.13 16.00 20.71
CA SER A 212 -26.07 16.44 19.68
C SER A 212 -27.00 15.30 19.25
N PRO A 213 -28.32 15.49 19.31
CA PRO A 213 -29.28 14.58 18.70
C PRO A 213 -29.03 14.31 17.22
N ASN A 214 -29.48 13.14 16.74
CA ASN A 214 -29.41 12.75 15.33
C ASN A 214 -30.54 13.41 14.51
N TYR A 215 -30.52 14.73 14.37
CA TYR A 215 -31.56 15.50 13.67
C TYR A 215 -31.73 15.16 12.18
N SER A 216 -30.80 14.42 11.57
CA SER A 216 -30.83 14.08 10.14
C SER A 216 -31.10 12.60 9.87
N ASP A 217 -31.55 11.84 10.88
CA ASP A 217 -31.86 10.41 10.79
C ASP A 217 -30.73 9.59 10.13
N LYS A 218 -29.46 9.95 10.41
CA LYS A 218 -28.32 9.17 9.94
C LYS A 218 -28.32 7.81 10.61
N ALA A 219 -27.86 6.78 9.92
CA ALA A 219 -27.70 5.46 10.53
C ALA A 219 -26.71 5.53 11.71
N VAL A 220 -27.15 5.06 12.88
CA VAL A 220 -26.32 4.92 14.08
C VAL A 220 -25.98 3.44 14.22
N LEU A 221 -24.71 3.11 13.98
CA LEU A 221 -24.21 1.73 13.97
C LEU A 221 -23.46 1.44 15.26
N HIS A 222 -23.92 0.46 16.03
CA HIS A 222 -23.30 0.04 17.29
C HIS A 222 -22.79 -1.40 17.16
N TYR A 223 -21.47 -1.56 17.18
CA TYR A 223 -20.80 -2.85 17.12
C TYR A 223 -20.25 -3.22 18.50
N ASP A 224 -20.80 -4.26 19.13
CA ASP A 224 -20.28 -4.81 20.39
C ASP A 224 -19.49 -6.08 20.09
N THR A 225 -18.20 -6.08 20.46
CA THR A 225 -17.27 -7.21 20.21
C THR A 225 -16.98 -8.02 21.47
N GLU A 226 -17.53 -7.66 22.62
CA GLU A 226 -17.17 -8.22 23.93
C GLU A 226 -18.34 -8.99 24.56
N GLN A 227 -19.57 -8.48 24.43
CA GLN A 227 -20.72 -9.00 25.15
C GLN A 227 -21.49 -10.07 24.35
N SER A 228 -22.09 -11.01 25.06
CA SER A 228 -23.05 -11.96 24.45
C SER A 228 -24.31 -11.27 23.97
N GLU A 229 -25.04 -11.90 23.04
CA GLU A 229 -26.31 -11.39 22.51
C GLU A 229 -27.30 -11.00 23.62
N PHE A 230 -27.48 -11.88 24.62
CA PHE A 230 -28.38 -11.62 25.75
C PHE A 230 -27.94 -10.42 26.59
N GLN A 231 -26.63 -10.29 26.85
CA GLN A 231 -26.10 -9.20 27.66
C GLN A 231 -26.17 -7.86 26.91
N LEU A 232 -25.91 -7.87 25.61
CA LEU A 232 -26.12 -6.71 24.73
C LEU A 232 -27.60 -6.29 24.72
N PHE A 233 -28.53 -7.22 24.50
CA PHE A 233 -29.97 -6.94 24.54
C PHE A 233 -30.41 -6.27 25.85
N LYS A 234 -29.90 -6.76 26.99
CA LYS A 234 -30.17 -6.17 28.31
C LYS A 234 -29.61 -4.75 28.43
N ASN A 235 -28.41 -4.50 27.93
CA ASN A 235 -27.77 -3.18 27.96
C ASN A 235 -28.49 -2.17 27.05
N LEU A 236 -28.87 -2.59 25.85
CA LEU A 236 -29.67 -1.78 24.94
C LEU A 236 -31.04 -1.45 25.53
N SER A 237 -31.71 -2.44 26.11
CA SER A 237 -33.01 -2.23 26.77
C SER A 237 -32.93 -1.17 27.86
N LYS A 238 -31.83 -1.10 28.61
CA LYS A 238 -31.60 -0.02 29.60
C LYS A 238 -31.37 1.33 28.93
N THR A 239 -30.62 1.36 27.82
CA THR A 239 -30.35 2.58 27.05
C THR A 239 -31.64 3.15 26.46
N ILE A 240 -32.49 2.32 25.85
CA ILE A 240 -33.80 2.74 25.32
C ILE A 240 -34.72 3.25 26.44
N LYS A 241 -34.77 2.55 27.58
CA LYS A 241 -35.52 3.02 28.76
C LYS A 241 -35.00 4.34 29.32
N ARG A 242 -33.69 4.59 29.27
CA ARG A 242 -33.07 5.86 29.69
C ARG A 242 -33.58 7.04 28.85
N ILE A 243 -33.85 6.81 27.56
CA ILE A 243 -34.37 7.83 26.63
C ILE A 243 -35.90 8.00 26.78
N GLY A 244 -36.59 6.98 27.33
CA GLY A 244 -38.05 6.99 27.44
C GLY A 244 -38.77 6.53 26.17
N LEU A 245 -38.05 5.88 25.25
CA LEU A 245 -38.63 5.35 24.01
C LEU A 245 -39.26 3.96 24.25
N PRO A 246 -40.35 3.62 23.55
CA PRO A 246 -40.97 2.29 23.65
C PRO A 246 -40.15 1.20 22.93
N ALA A 247 -39.36 1.60 21.93
CA ALA A 247 -38.52 0.73 21.12
C ALA A 247 -37.33 1.53 20.53
N PRO A 248 -36.25 0.87 20.10
CA PRO A 248 -35.21 1.49 19.27
C PRO A 248 -35.79 2.21 18.03
N PRO A 249 -35.29 3.41 17.66
CA PRO A 249 -35.60 4.04 16.39
C PRO A 249 -35.08 3.22 15.20
N ASP A 250 -35.74 3.33 14.03
CA ASP A 250 -35.40 2.57 12.82
C ASP A 250 -33.97 2.82 12.31
N PHE A 251 -33.40 4.00 12.59
CA PHE A 251 -32.04 4.36 12.20
C PHE A 251 -30.96 3.82 13.17
N TYR A 252 -31.34 3.18 14.28
CA TYR A 252 -30.39 2.62 15.24
C TYR A 252 -30.20 1.12 15.01
N HIS A 253 -29.00 0.74 14.57
CA HIS A 253 -28.65 -0.64 14.25
C HIS A 253 -27.55 -1.14 15.19
N THR A 254 -27.80 -2.26 15.87
CA THR A 254 -26.83 -2.88 16.77
C THR A 254 -26.43 -4.26 16.29
N PHE A 255 -25.13 -4.57 16.39
CA PHE A 255 -24.51 -5.79 15.92
C PHE A 255 -23.69 -6.40 17.06
N TYR A 256 -23.99 -7.66 17.41
CA TYR A 256 -23.14 -8.46 18.29
C TYR A 256 -22.11 -9.19 17.42
N LEU A 257 -20.83 -8.97 17.71
CA LEU A 257 -19.70 -9.56 16.99
C LEU A 257 -18.84 -10.44 17.90
N ALA A 258 -19.34 -10.80 19.07
CA ALA A 258 -18.72 -11.81 19.91
C ALA A 258 -18.77 -13.18 19.18
N PRO A 259 -17.69 -14.00 19.24
CA PRO A 259 -17.70 -15.34 18.66
C PRO A 259 -18.90 -16.13 19.17
N MET A 260 -19.66 -16.75 18.27
CA MET A 260 -20.70 -17.70 18.69
C MET A 260 -19.97 -18.88 19.34
N SER A 261 -20.17 -19.02 20.66
CA SER A 261 -19.68 -20.15 21.46
C SER A 261 -20.32 -21.46 21.05
#